data_AF-A0A9D3SUH5-F1
#
_entry.id   AF-A0A9D3SUH5-F1
#
_cell.length_a   1.000
_cell.length_b   1.000
_cell.length_c   1.000
_cell.angle_alpha   90.00
_cell.angle_beta   90.00
_cell.angle_gamma   90.00
#
_symmetry.space_group_name_H-M   'P 1'
#
loop_
_entity.id
_entity.type
_entity.pdbx_description
1 polymer ?
#
loop_
_entity_poly.entity_id
_entity_poly.type
_entity_poly.pdbx_seq_one_letter_code
_entity_poly.pdbx_strand_id
1 'polypeptide(L)'
;MDKHTGHNTVAAKAERTEKESELKEDQMKFQQRIQEKQKKVQELKQTVNTIKLSAQTAVDDSEMIFTEMISSMEKKRSEVTELIRAQEKAELSRAERLLEQLEQEIADLQKRDTEMEQLSHTHDHIHFLQSFQSLRVSSGRDDSSSITVHQHLSFDGVRKSLSDLKKRLEEIFQEEFIKIPEHAAAVQMILPSEPKSREDFLQYFCDLTLDPNTVHYYLILSEKNRAKAENPPPHTYFFHKQWKPEDTLKADSPIEAKDQDNPPPPPNHPQTLIKNTWAGGGDTED
;
A
#
# COMPACT_ATOMS: atom_id res chain seq x y z
N MET A 1 22.80 -86.62 -8.46
CA MET A 1 22.25 -86.48 -7.09
C MET A 1 22.64 -85.10 -6.61
N ASP A 2 21.87 -84.08 -7.00
CA ASP A 2 22.09 -82.71 -6.54
C ASP A 2 20.94 -82.35 -5.60
N LYS A 3 21.30 -82.05 -4.35
CA LYS A 3 20.40 -82.03 -3.21
C LYS A 3 20.14 -80.58 -2.85
N HIS A 4 19.25 -79.92 -3.60
CA HIS A 4 18.72 -78.60 -3.24
C HIS A 4 17.63 -78.74 -2.15
N THR A 5 18.03 -79.16 -0.95
CA THR A 5 17.18 -79.19 0.26
C THR A 5 17.17 -77.83 0.93
N GLY A 6 16.48 -76.86 0.33
CA GLY A 6 16.38 -75.51 0.89
C GLY A 6 15.15 -74.71 0.49
N HIS A 7 14.33 -75.19 -0.44
CA HIS A 7 13.20 -74.41 -0.96
C HIS A 7 11.88 -75.09 -0.62
N ASN A 8 11.03 -74.36 0.11
CA ASN A 8 9.67 -74.75 0.40
C ASN A 8 8.86 -74.64 -0.90
N THR A 9 8.68 -75.75 -1.62
CA THR A 9 7.87 -75.77 -2.83
C THR A 9 6.39 -75.74 -2.44
N VAL A 10 5.83 -74.53 -2.32
CA VAL A 10 4.40 -74.32 -2.11
C VAL A 10 3.62 -74.57 -3.40
N ALA A 11 2.43 -75.17 -3.28
CA ALA A 11 1.53 -75.34 -4.42
C ALA A 11 1.01 -73.97 -4.88
N ALA A 12 1.11 -73.66 -6.18
CA ALA A 12 0.72 -72.36 -6.76
C ALA A 12 -0.71 -71.89 -6.39
N LYS A 13 -1.62 -72.83 -6.08
CA LYS A 13 -2.98 -72.52 -5.60
C LYS A 13 -3.00 -71.92 -4.20
N ALA A 14 -2.14 -72.39 -3.29
CA ALA A 14 -2.03 -71.87 -1.92
C ALA A 14 -1.43 -70.46 -1.94
N GLU A 15 -0.31 -70.28 -2.66
CA GLU A 15 0.35 -68.98 -2.86
C GLU A 15 -0.62 -67.94 -3.45
N ARG A 16 -1.38 -68.31 -4.50
CA ARG A 16 -2.39 -67.42 -5.09
C ARG A 16 -3.45 -66.97 -4.07
N THR A 17 -3.88 -67.87 -3.19
CA THR A 17 -4.91 -67.56 -2.19
C THR A 17 -4.39 -66.57 -1.14
N GLU A 18 -3.13 -66.76 -0.71
CA GLU A 18 -2.44 -65.82 0.19
C GLU A 18 -2.27 -64.44 -0.47
N LYS A 19 -1.76 -64.39 -1.71
CA LYS A 19 -1.62 -63.13 -2.46
C LYS A 19 -2.95 -62.44 -2.76
N GLU A 20 -4.03 -63.19 -2.96
CA GLU A 20 -5.36 -62.62 -3.12
C GLU A 20 -5.88 -62.00 -1.81
N SER A 21 -5.54 -62.59 -0.66
CA SER A 21 -5.86 -62.03 0.65
C SER A 21 -5.06 -60.76 0.93
N GLU A 22 -3.75 -60.77 0.71
CA GLU A 22 -2.88 -59.58 0.82
C GLU A 22 -3.39 -58.44 -0.07
N LEU A 23 -3.72 -58.74 -1.34
CA LEU A 23 -4.24 -57.75 -2.28
C LEU A 23 -5.55 -57.11 -1.80
N LYS A 24 -6.47 -57.90 -1.22
CA LYS A 24 -7.73 -57.38 -0.66
C LYS A 24 -7.46 -56.49 0.54
N GLU A 25 -6.51 -56.84 1.40
CA GLU A 25 -6.11 -56.00 2.54
C GLU A 25 -5.52 -54.66 2.07
N ASP A 26 -4.61 -54.69 1.10
CA ASP A 26 -4.03 -53.47 0.53
C ASP A 26 -5.09 -52.62 -0.19
N GLN A 27 -6.04 -53.25 -0.90
CA GLN A 27 -7.17 -52.55 -1.51
C GLN A 27 -8.00 -51.81 -0.46
N MET A 28 -8.30 -52.43 0.69
CA MET A 28 -9.00 -51.77 1.79
C MET A 28 -8.19 -50.60 2.36
N LYS A 29 -6.87 -50.76 2.56
CA LYS A 29 -5.98 -49.68 3.01
C LYS A 29 -5.96 -48.51 2.03
N PHE A 30 -5.93 -48.77 0.72
CA PHE A 30 -5.99 -47.72 -0.29
C PHE A 30 -7.33 -46.97 -0.28
N GLN A 31 -8.45 -47.69 -0.16
CA GLN A 31 -9.78 -47.08 -0.06
C GLN A 31 -9.87 -46.15 1.16
N GLN A 32 -9.37 -46.58 2.31
CA GLN A 32 -9.31 -45.75 3.51
C GLN A 32 -8.48 -44.48 3.28
N ARG A 33 -7.27 -44.62 2.72
CA ARG A 33 -6.40 -43.46 2.42
C ARG A 33 -7.05 -42.49 1.42
N ILE A 34 -7.76 -43.00 0.42
CA ILE A 34 -8.50 -42.17 -0.54
C ILE A 34 -9.57 -41.36 0.20
N GLN A 35 -10.35 -41.99 1.07
CA GLN A 35 -11.39 -41.31 1.85
C GLN A 35 -10.80 -40.23 2.78
N GLU A 36 -9.69 -40.53 3.46
CA GLU A 36 -8.97 -39.55 4.29
C GLU A 36 -8.47 -38.36 3.47
N LYS A 37 -7.87 -38.59 2.30
CA LYS A 37 -7.41 -37.52 1.41
C LYS A 37 -8.58 -36.71 0.86
N GLN A 38 -9.71 -37.33 0.52
CA GLN A 38 -10.93 -36.63 0.09
C GLN A 38 -11.47 -35.72 1.20
N LYS A 39 -11.46 -36.18 2.46
CA LYS A 39 -11.84 -35.35 3.62
C LYS A 39 -10.91 -34.14 3.76
N LYS A 40 -9.59 -34.35 3.70
CA LYS A 40 -8.59 -33.25 3.76
C LYS A 40 -8.74 -32.25 2.62
N VAL A 41 -9.10 -32.70 1.41
CA VAL A 41 -9.39 -31.82 0.27
C VAL A 41 -10.60 -30.93 0.57
N GLN A 42 -11.66 -31.46 1.19
CA GLN A 42 -12.82 -30.66 1.57
C GLN A 42 -12.50 -29.64 2.68
N GLU A 43 -11.76 -30.06 3.71
CA GLU A 43 -11.28 -29.16 4.76
C GLU A 43 -10.43 -28.02 4.17
N LEU A 44 -9.50 -28.33 3.26
CA LEU A 44 -8.65 -27.31 2.63
C LEU A 44 -9.47 -26.36 1.75
N LYS A 45 -10.47 -26.85 1.01
CA LYS A 45 -11.39 -25.99 0.24
C LYS A 45 -12.15 -25.03 1.13
N GLN A 46 -12.64 -25.50 2.29
CA GLN A 46 -13.29 -24.64 3.28
C GLN A 46 -12.32 -23.58 3.82
N THR A 47 -11.12 -23.98 4.22
CA THR A 47 -10.09 -23.04 4.71
C THR A 47 -9.76 -21.96 3.68
N VAL A 48 -9.58 -22.33 2.40
CA VAL A 48 -9.33 -21.35 1.33
C VAL A 48 -10.48 -20.35 1.21
N ASN A 49 -11.73 -20.81 1.28
CA ASN A 49 -12.89 -19.92 1.21
C ASN A 49 -12.96 -19.00 2.44
N THR A 50 -12.68 -19.50 3.64
CA THR A 50 -12.63 -18.70 4.87
C THR A 50 -11.56 -17.62 4.79
N ILE A 51 -10.35 -17.95 4.30
CA ILE A 51 -9.27 -16.98 4.10
C ILE A 51 -9.68 -15.91 3.10
N LYS A 52 -10.27 -16.31 1.96
CA LYS A 52 -10.75 -15.35 0.95
C LYS A 52 -11.79 -14.38 1.51
N LEU A 53 -12.79 -14.91 2.22
CA LEU A 53 -13.83 -14.08 2.83
C LEU A 53 -13.24 -13.15 3.89
N SER A 54 -12.39 -13.68 4.78
CA SER A 54 -11.73 -12.88 5.83
C SER A 54 -10.86 -11.78 5.25
N ALA A 55 -10.12 -12.06 4.18
CA ALA A 55 -9.29 -11.06 3.51
C ALA A 55 -10.15 -9.97 2.86
N GLN A 56 -11.25 -10.36 2.19
CA GLN A 56 -12.17 -9.39 1.60
C GLN A 56 -12.81 -8.50 2.67
N THR A 57 -13.29 -9.09 3.78
CA THR A 57 -13.85 -8.31 4.90
C THR A 57 -12.83 -7.32 5.46
N ALA A 58 -11.57 -7.74 5.64
CA ALA A 58 -10.53 -6.83 6.12
C ALA A 58 -10.26 -5.67 5.13
N VAL A 59 -10.32 -5.92 3.82
CA VAL A 59 -10.22 -4.88 2.79
C VAL A 59 -11.41 -3.93 2.89
N ASP A 60 -12.64 -4.44 2.89
CA ASP A 60 -13.86 -3.63 2.95
C ASP A 60 -13.90 -2.75 4.20
N ASP A 61 -13.53 -3.30 5.36
CA ASP A 61 -13.44 -2.56 6.63
C ASP A 61 -12.37 -1.46 6.55
N SER A 62 -11.21 -1.76 5.94
CA SER A 62 -10.15 -0.77 5.75
C SER A 62 -10.57 0.38 4.83
N GLU A 63 -11.25 0.07 3.72
CA GLU A 63 -11.78 1.07 2.79
C GLU A 63 -12.81 1.98 3.47
N MET A 64 -13.69 1.39 4.31
CA MET A 64 -14.66 2.13 5.11
C MET A 64 -13.97 3.12 6.06
N ILE A 65 -12.98 2.65 6.83
CA ILE A 65 -12.22 3.49 7.77
C ILE A 65 -11.55 4.67 7.04
N PHE A 66 -10.86 4.40 5.92
CA PHE A 66 -10.23 5.49 5.16
C PHE A 66 -11.24 6.47 4.58
N THR A 67 -12.40 5.99 4.12
CA THR A 67 -13.48 6.84 3.60
C THR A 67 -14.02 7.79 4.68
N GLU A 68 -14.24 7.31 5.89
CA GLU A 68 -14.68 8.13 7.03
C GLU A 68 -13.64 9.18 7.43
N MET A 69 -12.35 8.79 7.44
CA MET A 69 -11.24 9.70 7.71
C MET A 69 -11.16 10.83 6.67
N ILE A 70 -11.21 10.48 5.38
CA ILE A 70 -11.20 11.45 4.28
C ILE A 70 -12.38 12.42 4.43
N SER A 71 -13.60 11.90 4.62
CA SER A 71 -14.81 12.71 4.79
C SER A 71 -14.69 13.68 5.97
N SER A 72 -14.12 13.24 7.08
CA SER A 72 -13.87 14.08 8.26
C SER A 72 -12.85 15.18 7.98
N MET A 73 -11.77 14.88 7.25
CA MET A 73 -10.78 15.86 6.83
C MET A 73 -11.35 16.89 5.86
N GLU A 74 -12.18 16.47 4.91
CA GLU A 74 -12.85 17.37 3.97
C GLU A 74 -13.81 18.31 4.68
N LYS A 75 -14.57 17.82 5.67
CA LYS A 75 -15.40 18.66 6.52
C LYS A 75 -14.57 19.71 7.25
N LYS A 76 -13.45 19.32 7.87
CA LYS A 76 -12.55 20.26 8.56
C LYS A 76 -11.91 21.28 7.60
N ARG A 77 -11.57 20.87 6.38
CA ARG A 77 -11.12 21.79 5.32
C ARG A 77 -12.17 22.86 5.01
N SER A 78 -13.43 22.46 4.88
CA SER A 78 -14.54 23.40 4.65
C SER A 78 -14.72 24.36 5.83
N GLU A 79 -14.75 23.85 7.07
CA GLU A 79 -14.88 24.67 8.30
C GLU A 79 -13.78 25.76 8.38
N VAL A 80 -12.52 25.41 8.10
CA VAL A 80 -11.41 26.38 8.10
C VAL A 80 -11.57 27.42 6.98
N THR A 81 -11.99 26.99 5.79
CA THR A 81 -12.22 27.89 4.65
C THR A 81 -13.33 28.90 4.97
N GLU A 82 -14.44 28.43 5.52
CA GLU A 82 -15.56 29.27 5.93
C GLU A 82 -15.16 30.29 7.01
N LEU A 83 -14.36 29.88 8.00
CA LEU A 83 -13.84 30.77 9.02
C LEU A 83 -12.99 31.91 8.43
N ILE A 84 -12.08 31.59 7.51
CA ILE A 84 -11.24 32.59 6.84
C ILE A 84 -12.12 33.57 6.05
N ARG A 85 -13.10 33.06 5.28
CA ARG A 85 -14.00 33.89 4.48
C ARG A 85 -14.92 34.76 5.34
N ALA A 86 -15.39 34.25 6.47
CA ALA A 86 -16.20 35.03 7.40
C ALA A 86 -15.39 36.19 8.01
N GLN A 87 -14.14 35.93 8.41
CA GLN A 87 -13.25 36.98 8.94
C GLN A 87 -12.88 38.01 7.86
N GLU A 88 -12.52 37.56 6.65
CA GLU A 88 -12.26 38.42 5.49
C GLU A 88 -13.45 39.36 5.26
N LYS A 89 -14.67 38.82 5.17
CA LYS A 89 -15.87 39.61 4.96
C LYS A 89 -16.13 40.61 6.09
N ALA A 90 -15.99 40.19 7.34
CA ALA A 90 -16.24 41.06 8.49
C ALA A 90 -15.30 42.27 8.52
N GLU A 91 -14.02 42.05 8.19
CA GLU A 91 -13.01 43.10 8.16
C GLU A 91 -13.14 44.00 6.93
N LEU A 92 -13.49 43.45 5.77
CA LEU A 92 -13.83 44.24 4.57
C LEU A 92 -15.01 45.18 4.84
N SER A 93 -16.11 44.67 5.42
CA SER A 93 -17.26 45.51 5.78
C SER A 93 -16.93 46.54 6.87
N ARG A 94 -15.93 46.29 7.70
CA ARG A 94 -15.42 47.30 8.64
C ARG A 94 -14.63 48.39 7.90
N ALA A 95 -13.77 48.00 6.98
CA ALA A 95 -12.98 48.94 6.17
C ALA A 95 -13.86 49.81 5.27
N GLU A 96 -14.87 49.23 4.60
CA GLU A 96 -15.84 49.94 3.76
C GLU A 96 -16.57 51.05 4.54
N ARG A 97 -17.07 50.75 5.75
CA ARG A 97 -17.72 51.76 6.60
C ARG A 97 -16.79 52.90 7.01
N LEU A 98 -15.51 52.60 7.28
CA LEU A 98 -14.52 53.62 7.59
C LEU A 98 -14.19 54.47 6.37
N LEU A 99 -14.15 53.86 5.18
CA LEU A 99 -13.95 54.57 3.92
C LEU A 99 -15.10 55.54 3.64
N GLU A 100 -16.35 55.07 3.71
CA GLU A 100 -17.55 55.91 3.53
C GLU A 100 -17.58 57.09 4.53
N GLN A 101 -17.20 56.83 5.79
CA GLN A 101 -17.11 57.88 6.80
C GLN A 101 -16.07 58.95 6.42
N LEU A 102 -14.89 58.54 5.97
CA LEU A 102 -13.82 59.46 5.54
C LEU A 102 -14.21 60.24 4.28
N GLU A 103 -14.84 59.60 3.30
CA GLU A 103 -15.32 60.27 2.09
C GLU A 103 -16.34 61.35 2.41
N GLN A 104 -17.28 61.07 3.33
CA GLN A 104 -18.25 62.06 3.78
C GLN A 104 -17.57 63.21 4.55
N GLU A 105 -16.60 62.92 5.41
CA GLU A 105 -15.87 63.95 6.15
C GLU A 105 -15.07 64.86 5.21
N ILE A 106 -14.43 64.29 4.18
CA ILE A 106 -13.76 65.05 3.12
C ILE A 106 -14.75 65.93 2.37
N ALA A 107 -15.92 65.41 1.97
CA ALA A 107 -16.94 66.19 1.28
C ALA A 107 -17.47 67.36 2.14
N ASP A 108 -17.69 67.11 3.43
CA ASP A 108 -18.11 68.14 4.39
C ASP A 108 -17.02 69.22 4.59
N LEU A 109 -15.75 68.81 4.65
CA LEU A 109 -14.58 69.71 4.71
C LEU A 109 -14.45 70.56 3.45
N GLN A 110 -14.53 69.94 2.26
CA GLN A 110 -14.47 70.64 0.97
C GLN A 110 -15.60 71.66 0.84
N LYS A 111 -16.82 71.30 1.23
CA LYS A 111 -17.95 72.24 1.24
C LYS A 111 -17.65 73.46 2.11
N ARG A 112 -17.18 73.25 3.35
CA ARG A 112 -16.83 74.34 4.26
C ARG A 112 -15.68 75.21 3.73
N ASP A 113 -14.69 74.60 3.11
CA ASP A 113 -13.58 75.31 2.47
C ASP A 113 -14.10 76.26 1.38
N THR A 114 -15.00 75.78 0.52
CA THR A 114 -15.63 76.63 -0.51
C THR A 114 -16.50 77.75 0.07
N GLU A 115 -17.22 77.51 1.16
CA GLU A 115 -18.02 78.53 1.85
C GLU A 115 -17.13 79.63 2.47
N MET A 116 -15.99 79.24 3.06
CA MET A 116 -14.99 80.20 3.57
C MET A 116 -14.37 81.02 2.44
N GLU A 117 -14.01 80.38 1.33
CA GLU A 117 -13.45 81.07 0.16
C GLU A 117 -14.45 82.07 -0.44
N GLN A 118 -15.74 81.72 -0.53
CA GLN A 118 -16.78 82.66 -0.97
C GLN A 118 -16.94 83.83 0.00
N LEU A 119 -16.88 83.56 1.32
CA LEU A 119 -17.00 84.59 2.33
C LEU A 119 -15.83 85.58 2.30
N SER A 120 -14.61 85.11 2.02
CA SER A 120 -13.41 85.96 1.94
C SER A 120 -13.48 87.02 0.83
N HIS A 121 -14.25 86.76 -0.23
CA HIS A 121 -14.48 87.68 -1.35
C HIS A 121 -15.65 88.66 -1.13
N THR A 122 -16.37 88.55 -0.01
CA THR A 122 -17.54 89.40 0.28
C THR A 122 -17.10 90.79 0.75
N HIS A 123 -17.62 91.85 0.11
CA HIS A 123 -17.32 93.24 0.47
C HIS A 123 -18.24 93.82 1.57
N ASP A 124 -19.37 93.16 1.86
CA ASP A 124 -20.26 93.54 2.97
C ASP A 124 -19.67 93.05 4.31
N HIS A 125 -19.15 93.99 5.08
CA HIS A 125 -18.52 93.71 6.38
C HIS A 125 -19.49 93.17 7.44
N ILE A 126 -20.78 93.53 7.38
CA ILE A 126 -21.77 93.02 8.34
C ILE A 126 -22.09 91.56 8.02
N HIS A 127 -22.33 91.26 6.75
CA HIS A 127 -22.56 89.88 6.28
C HIS A 127 -21.35 88.99 6.55
N PHE A 128 -20.13 89.50 6.34
CA PHE A 128 -18.89 88.81 6.68
C PHE A 128 -18.85 88.38 8.16
N LEU A 129 -19.06 89.33 9.07
CA LEU A 129 -19.00 89.07 10.52
C LEU A 129 -20.08 88.09 10.97
N GLN A 130 -21.31 88.20 10.46
CA GLN A 130 -22.42 87.30 10.79
C GLN A 130 -22.20 85.87 10.28
N SER A 131 -21.76 85.72 9.03
CA SER A 131 -21.54 84.42 8.40
C SER A 131 -20.31 83.71 8.97
N PHE A 132 -19.23 84.46 9.25
CA PHE A 132 -18.03 83.91 9.88
C PHE A 132 -18.31 83.34 11.27
N GLN A 133 -19.15 84.02 12.06
CA GLN A 133 -19.55 83.54 13.37
C GLN A 133 -20.39 82.25 13.27
N SER A 134 -21.27 82.16 12.27
CA SER A 134 -22.09 80.97 12.01
C SER A 134 -21.25 79.75 11.59
N LEU A 135 -20.26 79.94 10.71
CA LEU A 135 -19.34 78.90 10.27
C LEU A 135 -18.50 78.35 11.42
N ARG A 136 -18.03 79.21 12.35
CA ARG A 136 -17.29 78.77 13.53
C ARG A 136 -18.13 77.92 14.49
N VAL A 137 -19.40 78.29 14.71
CA VAL A 137 -20.29 77.54 15.63
C VAL A 137 -20.64 76.16 15.05
N SER A 138 -20.76 76.03 13.73
CA SER A 138 -20.95 74.74 13.06
C SER A 138 -19.73 73.82 13.14
N SER A 139 -18.54 74.33 13.50
CA SER A 139 -17.28 73.57 13.60
C SER A 139 -17.20 72.69 14.85
N GLY A 140 -18.20 72.70 15.74
CA GLY A 140 -18.19 71.97 17.02
C GLY A 140 -18.33 70.45 16.92
N ARG A 141 -18.17 69.85 15.74
CA ARG A 141 -18.06 68.39 15.61
C ARG A 141 -16.58 68.06 15.78
N ASP A 142 -16.22 67.64 16.99
CA ASP A 142 -14.85 67.33 17.41
C ASP A 142 -13.99 66.74 16.28
N ASP A 143 -12.91 67.46 15.92
CA ASP A 143 -11.88 67.10 14.92
C ASP A 143 -11.04 65.85 15.34
N SER A 144 -11.62 64.85 15.99
CA SER A 144 -10.85 63.84 16.74
C SER A 144 -11.36 62.41 16.68
N SER A 145 -11.95 61.96 15.57
CA SER A 145 -11.85 60.54 15.25
C SER A 145 -10.52 60.31 14.54
N SER A 146 -9.43 60.18 15.29
CA SER A 146 -8.17 59.64 14.74
C SER A 146 -8.45 58.19 14.32
N ILE A 147 -8.91 58.01 13.08
CA ILE A 147 -9.19 56.69 12.51
C ILE A 147 -7.85 55.96 12.44
N THR A 148 -7.66 55.04 13.39
CA THR A 148 -6.48 54.19 13.45
C THR A 148 -6.69 53.05 12.46
N VAL A 149 -6.04 53.15 11.31
CA VAL A 149 -6.03 52.07 10.31
C VAL A 149 -5.04 51.01 10.79
N HIS A 150 -5.54 49.95 11.43
CA HIS A 150 -4.71 48.80 11.78
C HIS A 150 -4.38 47.99 10.53
N GLN A 151 -3.12 48.00 10.14
CA GLN A 151 -2.65 47.48 8.84
C GLN A 151 -2.39 45.96 8.80
N HIS A 152 -2.71 45.20 9.86
CA HIS A 152 -2.23 43.82 10.00
C HIS A 152 -3.37 42.81 10.17
N LEU A 153 -4.00 42.47 9.05
CA LEU A 153 -4.73 41.21 8.94
C LEU A 153 -3.77 40.15 8.39
N SER A 154 -3.42 39.17 9.22
CA SER A 154 -2.62 38.03 8.79
C SER A 154 -3.28 36.73 9.21
N PHE A 155 -3.30 35.76 8.28
CA PHE A 155 -3.71 34.38 8.53
C PHE A 155 -2.52 33.46 8.79
N ASP A 156 -1.33 34.00 9.09
CA ASP A 156 -0.12 33.22 9.38
C ASP A 156 -0.32 32.22 10.52
N GLY A 157 -1.10 32.60 11.53
CA GLY A 157 -1.48 31.71 12.63
C GLY A 157 -2.23 30.47 12.14
N VAL A 158 -3.22 30.65 11.26
CA VAL A 158 -4.00 29.54 10.69
C VAL A 158 -3.10 28.60 9.89
N ARG A 159 -2.25 29.18 9.02
CA ARG A 159 -1.28 28.42 8.23
C ARG A 159 -0.30 27.64 9.11
N LYS A 160 0.22 28.25 10.18
CA LYS A 160 1.13 27.60 11.12
C LYS A 160 0.45 26.43 11.84
N SER A 161 -0.76 26.65 12.37
CA SER A 161 -1.52 25.60 13.04
C SER A 161 -1.87 24.42 12.12
N LEU A 162 -2.21 24.69 10.85
CA LEU A 162 -2.44 23.62 9.86
C LEU A 162 -1.16 22.83 9.52
N SER A 163 -0.01 23.51 9.43
CA SER A 163 1.29 22.84 9.25
C SER A 163 1.63 21.95 10.44
N ASP A 164 1.41 22.43 11.67
CA ASP A 164 1.64 21.65 12.89
C ASP A 164 0.70 20.43 12.96
N LEU A 165 -0.57 20.61 12.57
CA LEU A 165 -1.54 19.52 12.47
C LEU A 165 -1.10 18.46 11.46
N LYS A 166 -0.69 18.88 10.26
CA LYS A 166 -0.18 17.98 9.22
C LYS A 166 0.98 17.13 9.74
N LYS A 167 1.95 17.77 10.40
CA LYS A 167 3.12 17.07 10.95
C LYS A 167 2.72 16.00 11.96
N ARG A 168 1.82 16.32 12.90
CA ARG A 168 1.31 15.37 13.89
C ARG A 168 0.58 14.19 13.25
N LEU A 169 -0.21 14.45 12.21
CA LEU A 169 -0.92 13.42 11.47
C LEU A 169 0.07 12.45 10.79
N GLU A 170 1.13 12.97 10.17
CA GLU A 170 2.18 12.16 9.56
C GLU A 170 2.91 11.29 10.60
N GLU A 171 3.21 11.83 11.78
CA GLU A 171 3.82 11.09 12.89
C GLU A 171 2.93 9.92 13.34
N ILE A 172 1.62 10.15 13.55
CA ILE A 172 0.65 9.12 13.92
C ILE A 172 0.57 8.03 12.84
N PHE A 173 0.53 8.42 11.56
CA PHE A 173 0.49 7.45 10.47
C PHE A 173 1.72 6.56 10.44
N GLN A 174 2.92 7.11 10.64
CA GLN A 174 4.13 6.30 10.68
C GLN A 174 4.11 5.30 11.85
N GLU A 175 3.65 5.72 13.03
CA GLU A 175 3.59 4.85 14.21
C GLU A 175 2.59 3.68 14.05
N GLU A 176 1.41 3.96 13.51
CA GLU A 176 0.35 2.94 13.39
C GLU A 176 0.57 2.02 12.19
N PHE A 177 1.08 2.52 11.06
CA PHE A 177 1.24 1.69 9.86
C PHE A 177 2.35 0.64 9.97
N ILE A 178 3.33 0.84 10.86
CA ILE A 178 4.36 -0.16 11.14
C ILE A 178 3.76 -1.43 11.76
N LYS A 179 2.63 -1.33 12.47
CA LYS A 179 1.99 -2.45 13.18
C LYS A 179 1.11 -3.31 12.25
N ILE A 180 0.66 -2.77 11.11
CA ILE A 180 -0.29 -3.42 10.20
C ILE A 180 0.26 -4.74 9.61
N PRO A 181 1.52 -4.81 9.10
CA PRO A 181 2.06 -6.04 8.51
C PRO A 181 2.14 -7.22 9.49
N GLU A 182 2.39 -6.96 10.78
CA GLU A 182 2.47 -8.01 11.81
C GLU A 182 1.12 -8.73 11.98
N HIS A 183 0.02 -7.97 11.95
CA HIS A 183 -1.33 -8.52 12.06
C HIS A 183 -1.79 -9.24 10.78
N ALA A 184 -1.30 -8.82 9.61
CA ALA A 184 -1.59 -9.50 8.33
C ALA A 184 -0.84 -10.84 8.18
N ALA A 185 0.36 -10.97 8.75
CA ALA A 185 1.19 -12.16 8.65
C ALA A 185 0.68 -13.37 9.48
N ALA A 186 -0.14 -13.13 10.51
CA ALA A 186 -0.67 -14.17 11.40
C ALA A 186 -1.60 -15.19 10.71
N VAL A 187 -2.08 -14.91 9.49
CA VAL A 187 -2.97 -15.80 8.71
C VAL A 187 -2.19 -16.92 7.98
N GLN A 188 -0.87 -16.85 7.97
CA GLN A 188 0.00 -17.65 7.10
C GLN A 188 0.46 -18.98 7.74
N MET A 189 -0.47 -19.84 8.17
CA MET A 189 -0.14 -21.19 8.66
C MET A 189 -0.96 -22.29 7.96
N ILE A 190 -0.73 -22.46 6.66
CA ILE A 190 -1.03 -23.74 5.98
C ILE A 190 0.31 -24.37 5.61
N LEU A 191 0.97 -24.99 6.60
CA LEU A 191 2.10 -25.87 6.31
C LEU A 191 1.60 -27.32 6.14
N PRO A 192 2.18 -28.10 5.20
CA PRO A 192 2.04 -29.54 5.27
C PRO A 192 2.54 -30.00 6.65
N SER A 193 1.74 -30.80 7.36
CA SER A 193 2.18 -31.35 8.64
C SER A 193 3.45 -32.18 8.42
N GLU A 194 4.49 -31.90 9.20
CA GLU A 194 5.69 -32.74 9.22
C GLU A 194 5.30 -34.20 9.49
N PRO A 195 5.96 -35.18 8.84
CA PRO A 195 5.70 -36.59 9.11
C PRO A 195 6.00 -36.90 10.59
N LYS A 196 5.03 -37.46 11.31
CA LYS A 196 5.13 -37.71 12.77
C LYS A 196 5.24 -39.18 13.13
N SER A 197 4.96 -40.08 12.19
CA SER A 197 5.03 -41.53 12.38
C SER A 197 6.04 -42.17 11.43
N ARG A 198 6.56 -43.34 11.81
CA ARG A 198 7.47 -44.13 10.97
C ARG A 198 6.82 -44.45 9.62
N GLU A 199 5.53 -44.73 9.63
CA GLU A 199 4.72 -45.03 8.45
C GLU A 199 4.56 -43.82 7.52
N ASP A 200 4.53 -42.60 8.05
CA ASP A 200 4.54 -41.37 7.25
C ASP A 200 5.90 -41.17 6.54
N PHE A 201 7.00 -41.38 7.26
CA PHE A 201 8.34 -41.29 6.68
C PHE A 201 8.59 -42.36 5.60
N LEU A 202 8.07 -43.57 5.81
CA LEU A 202 8.21 -44.67 4.85
C LEU A 202 7.47 -44.42 3.53
N GLN A 203 6.53 -43.47 3.45
CA GLN A 203 5.95 -43.05 2.16
C GLN A 203 6.96 -42.37 1.23
N TYR A 204 8.03 -41.81 1.80
CA TYR A 204 9.13 -41.17 1.06
C TYR A 204 10.32 -42.11 0.88
N PHE A 205 10.18 -43.39 1.26
CA PHE A 205 11.24 -44.38 1.13
C PHE A 205 11.60 -44.61 -0.34
N CYS A 206 12.89 -44.46 -0.65
CA CYS A 206 13.46 -44.94 -1.91
C CYS A 206 14.57 -45.95 -1.61
N ASP A 207 14.62 -47.00 -2.43
CA ASP A 207 15.72 -47.97 -2.36
C ASP A 207 16.98 -47.32 -2.92
N LEU A 208 17.84 -46.84 -2.02
CA LEU A 208 19.15 -46.31 -2.38
C LEU A 208 20.08 -47.46 -2.79
N THR A 209 20.48 -47.46 -4.05
CA THR A 209 21.56 -48.30 -4.58
C THR A 209 22.79 -47.44 -4.83
N LEU A 210 23.96 -47.91 -4.45
CA LEU A 210 25.20 -47.19 -4.74
C LEU A 210 25.61 -47.41 -6.19
N ASP A 211 26.07 -46.36 -6.85
CA ASP A 211 26.63 -46.46 -8.20
C ASP A 211 28.05 -47.06 -8.10
N PRO A 212 28.30 -48.26 -8.68
CA PRO A 212 29.60 -48.92 -8.65
C PRO A 212 30.76 -48.05 -9.17
N ASN A 213 30.48 -47.07 -10.04
CA ASN A 213 31.48 -46.18 -10.60
C ASN A 213 31.92 -45.06 -9.64
N THR A 214 31.15 -44.84 -8.56
CA THR A 214 31.41 -43.81 -7.54
C THR A 214 31.84 -44.38 -6.19
N VAL A 215 31.87 -45.71 -6.06
CA VAL A 215 32.13 -46.39 -4.78
C VAL A 215 33.62 -46.37 -4.45
N HIS A 216 33.92 -45.94 -3.22
CA HIS A 216 35.29 -45.90 -2.71
C HIS A 216 35.88 -47.31 -2.60
N TYR A 217 37.17 -47.48 -2.89
CA TYR A 217 37.86 -48.78 -2.95
C TYR A 217 37.93 -49.56 -1.61
N TYR A 218 37.54 -48.95 -0.50
CA TYR A 218 37.41 -49.61 0.82
C TYR A 218 35.98 -50.13 1.09
N LEU A 219 35.05 -49.91 0.17
CA LEU A 219 33.67 -50.38 0.27
C LEU A 219 33.46 -51.51 -0.72
N ILE A 220 33.01 -52.65 -0.23
CA ILE A 220 32.57 -53.76 -1.09
C ILE A 220 31.06 -53.64 -1.25
N LEU A 221 30.61 -53.63 -2.50
CA LEU A 221 29.19 -53.75 -2.81
C LEU A 221 28.75 -55.21 -2.66
N SER A 222 27.70 -55.40 -1.87
CA SER A 222 26.99 -56.67 -1.70
C SER A 222 25.65 -56.65 -2.44
N GLU A 223 24.86 -57.71 -2.33
CA GLU A 223 23.62 -57.92 -3.09
C GLU A 223 22.77 -56.64 -3.24
N LYS A 224 22.43 -56.33 -4.50
CA LYS A 224 21.72 -55.10 -4.94
C LYS A 224 22.49 -53.79 -4.71
N ASN A 225 23.81 -53.79 -4.88
CA ASN A 225 24.67 -52.60 -4.79
C ASN A 225 24.55 -51.85 -3.46
N ARG A 226 24.44 -52.60 -2.35
CA ARG A 226 24.47 -52.05 -0.99
C ARG A 226 25.87 -52.20 -0.42
N ALA A 227 26.47 -51.11 0.08
CA ALA A 227 27.83 -51.17 0.63
C ALA A 227 27.88 -51.89 1.97
N LYS A 228 28.90 -52.72 2.13
CA LYS A 228 29.32 -53.30 3.40
C LYS A 228 30.72 -52.77 3.68
N ALA A 229 30.91 -52.17 4.85
CA ALA A 229 32.24 -51.77 5.31
C ALA A 229 32.95 -53.03 5.80
N GLU A 230 33.89 -53.51 5.02
CA GLU A 230 34.73 -54.66 5.33
C GLU A 230 36.13 -54.27 4.87
N ASN A 231 37.15 -54.51 5.71
CA ASN A 231 38.54 -54.13 5.43
C ASN A 231 39.18 -55.26 4.60
N PRO A 232 39.21 -55.20 3.25
CA PRO A 232 39.63 -56.34 2.45
C PRO A 232 41.12 -56.20 2.10
N PRO A 233 41.85 -57.30 1.87
CA PRO A 233 43.20 -57.20 1.32
C PRO A 233 43.13 -56.56 -0.07
N PRO A 234 44.18 -55.84 -0.50
CA PRO A 234 44.15 -55.20 -1.80
C PRO A 234 43.97 -56.30 -2.86
N HIS A 235 43.02 -56.16 -3.79
CA HIS A 235 43.27 -56.26 -5.23
C HIS A 235 42.01 -55.97 -6.08
N THR A 236 42.23 -55.05 -7.03
CA THR A 236 41.65 -54.88 -8.37
C THR A 236 40.13 -54.73 -8.53
N TYR A 237 39.63 -53.51 -8.30
CA TYR A 237 38.60 -52.95 -9.20
C TYR A 237 39.30 -52.40 -10.44
N PHE A 238 38.74 -52.69 -11.62
CA PHE A 238 39.23 -52.18 -12.90
C PHE A 238 39.24 -50.65 -12.87
N PHE A 239 40.42 -50.07 -13.11
CA PHE A 239 40.56 -48.66 -13.41
C PHE A 239 39.55 -48.27 -14.49
N HIS A 240 38.74 -47.26 -14.21
CA HIS A 240 37.93 -46.62 -15.24
C HIS A 240 38.87 -46.12 -16.35
N LYS A 241 38.56 -46.45 -17.61
CA LYS A 241 39.24 -45.88 -18.77
C LYS A 241 39.31 -44.36 -18.61
N GLN A 242 40.53 -43.84 -18.76
CA GLN A 242 40.85 -42.42 -18.83
C GLN A 242 39.79 -41.65 -19.61
N TRP A 243 39.31 -40.59 -18.98
CA TRP A 243 38.84 -39.38 -19.63
C TRP A 243 39.86 -38.99 -20.71
N LYS A 244 39.45 -38.94 -21.99
CA LYS A 244 40.30 -38.41 -23.07
C LYS A 244 40.15 -36.89 -23.12
N PRO A 245 41.23 -36.10 -23.00
CA PRO A 245 41.17 -34.65 -23.08
C PRO A 245 41.20 -34.15 -24.53
N GLU A 246 40.31 -34.66 -25.40
CA GLU A 246 40.20 -34.16 -26.78
C GLU A 246 38.81 -33.60 -27.14
N ASP A 247 37.86 -33.61 -26.22
CA ASP A 247 36.60 -32.88 -26.36
C ASP A 247 36.58 -31.65 -25.43
N THR A 248 37.63 -30.83 -25.48
CA THR A 248 37.56 -29.46 -24.94
C THR A 248 36.91 -28.54 -25.97
N LEU A 249 35.73 -28.02 -25.58
CA LEU A 249 35.28 -26.65 -25.81
C LEU A 249 35.21 -26.19 -27.28
N LYS A 250 34.08 -26.44 -27.93
CA LYS A 250 33.39 -25.29 -28.53
C LYS A 250 32.53 -24.68 -27.44
N ALA A 251 32.90 -23.45 -27.06
CA ALA A 251 32.10 -22.60 -26.22
C ALA A 251 30.67 -22.57 -26.76
N ASP A 252 29.73 -23.07 -25.96
CA ASP A 252 28.33 -22.74 -26.16
C ASP A 252 28.19 -21.23 -26.04
N SER A 253 27.72 -20.64 -27.13
CA SER A 253 27.06 -19.34 -27.09
C SER A 253 25.87 -19.41 -26.13
N PRO A 254 25.45 -18.26 -25.55
CA PRO A 254 24.46 -18.23 -24.48
C PRO A 254 23.16 -18.90 -24.92
N ILE A 255 22.63 -19.79 -24.07
CA ILE A 255 21.25 -20.27 -24.19
C ILE A 255 20.34 -19.07 -23.92
N GLU A 256 19.68 -18.61 -24.98
CA GLU A 256 18.49 -17.78 -24.93
C GLU A 256 17.50 -18.39 -23.93
N ALA A 257 17.20 -17.64 -22.86
CA ALA A 257 15.95 -17.80 -22.15
C ALA A 257 14.83 -17.46 -23.13
N LYS A 258 14.02 -18.46 -23.51
CA LYS A 258 12.70 -18.18 -24.07
C LYS A 258 11.87 -17.52 -22.97
N ASP A 259 11.73 -16.21 -23.07
CA ASP A 259 10.65 -15.44 -22.47
C ASP A 259 9.33 -16.01 -22.98
N GLN A 260 8.59 -16.71 -22.11
CA GLN A 260 7.16 -16.95 -22.31
C GLN A 260 6.47 -17.24 -20.97
N ASP A 261 6.21 -16.16 -20.21
CA ASP A 261 4.87 -15.84 -19.68
C ASP A 261 4.99 -14.55 -18.84
N ASN A 262 5.08 -13.43 -19.56
CA ASN A 262 4.89 -12.11 -19.01
C ASN A 262 3.37 -11.89 -18.89
N PRO A 263 2.79 -11.55 -17.72
CA PRO A 263 1.38 -11.22 -17.63
C PRO A 263 1.07 -9.98 -18.50
N PRO A 264 -0.13 -9.88 -19.09
CA PRO A 264 -0.47 -8.77 -19.97
C PRO A 264 -0.42 -7.44 -19.17
N PRO A 265 0.00 -6.34 -19.83
CA PRO A 265 -0.03 -5.02 -19.20
C PRO A 265 -1.48 -4.66 -18.82
N PRO A 266 -1.69 -3.87 -17.76
CA PRO A 266 -3.02 -3.40 -17.41
C PRO A 266 -3.61 -2.59 -18.58
N PRO A 267 -4.94 -2.63 -18.78
CA PRO A 267 -5.58 -1.88 -19.84
C PRO A 267 -5.28 -0.39 -19.68
N ASN A 268 -4.84 0.25 -20.76
CA ASN A 268 -4.74 1.70 -20.88
C ASN A 268 -6.11 2.31 -20.53
N HIS A 269 -6.22 2.89 -19.34
CA HIS A 269 -7.21 3.93 -19.09
C HIS A 269 -6.87 5.10 -20.03
N PRO A 270 -7.84 5.63 -20.78
CA PRO A 270 -7.61 6.86 -21.52
C PRO A 270 -7.23 7.94 -20.50
N GLN A 271 -6.04 8.52 -20.67
CA GLN A 271 -5.69 9.80 -20.05
C GLN A 271 -6.77 10.79 -20.50
N THR A 272 -7.71 11.09 -19.60
CA THR A 272 -8.51 12.29 -19.70
C THR A 272 -7.56 13.45 -19.58
N LEU A 273 -7.19 14.00 -20.74
CA LEU A 273 -6.75 15.38 -20.90
C LEU A 273 -7.73 16.28 -20.12
N ILE A 274 -7.34 16.72 -18.94
CA ILE A 274 -7.86 17.97 -18.39
C ILE A 274 -7.29 19.05 -19.29
N LYS A 275 -8.08 19.44 -20.30
CA LYS A 275 -7.88 20.69 -21.01
C LYS A 275 -8.03 21.81 -20.00
N ASN A 276 -6.91 22.42 -19.63
CA ASN A 276 -6.91 23.78 -19.11
C ASN A 276 -7.44 24.69 -20.22
N THR A 277 -8.72 25.05 -20.17
CA THR A 277 -9.21 26.22 -20.88
C THR A 277 -8.87 27.45 -20.05
N TRP A 278 -7.66 27.96 -20.23
CA TRP A 278 -7.37 29.38 -20.08
C TRP A 278 -7.53 29.98 -21.47
N ALA A 279 -8.66 30.63 -21.71
CA ALA A 279 -8.83 31.58 -22.80
C ALA A 279 -9.06 32.95 -22.14
N GLY A 280 -7.97 33.70 -22.02
CA GLY A 280 -8.00 35.14 -21.81
C GLY A 280 -7.45 35.82 -23.07
N GLY A 281 -8.13 36.89 -23.48
CA GLY A 281 -7.88 37.69 -24.69
C GLY A 281 -8.88 37.33 -25.78
N GLY A 282 -9.75 38.21 -26.25
CA GLY A 282 -9.63 39.66 -26.46
C GLY A 282 -10.20 39.94 -27.86
N ASP A 283 -10.71 41.15 -28.07
CA ASP A 283 -11.21 41.74 -29.34
C ASP A 283 -12.67 41.40 -29.70
N THR A 284 -13.53 42.28 -30.21
CA THR A 284 -13.67 43.74 -30.40
C THR A 284 -15.10 43.92 -31.01
N GLU A 285 -15.71 45.10 -30.84
CA GLU A 285 -16.64 45.76 -31.80
C GLU A 285 -17.87 45.00 -32.34
N ASP A 286 -19.06 45.32 -31.82
CA ASP A 286 -20.09 46.19 -32.47
C ASP A 286 -21.31 46.39 -31.54
#